data_AF-A0A7X3FWN4-F1
#
_entry.id   AF-A0A7X3FWN4-F1
#
_cell.length_a   1.000
_cell.length_b   1.000
_cell.length_c   1.000
_cell.angle_alpha   90.00
_cell.angle_beta   90.00
_cell.angle_gamma   90.00
#
_symmetry.space_group_name_H-M   'P 1'
#
loop_
_entity.id
_entity.type
_entity.pdbx_description
1 polymer ?
#
loop_
_entity_poly.entity_id
_entity_poly.type
_entity_poly.pdbx_seq_one_letter_code
_entity_poly.pdbx_strand_id
1 'polypeptide(L)'
;MKPALILSAASLCAFLSACGGGDDDMPKAQFAQNQDIWMALGGDAKAPAAVAKVVDDAAAGLLADPKEAPYFAVVGTPGHDSVDRLKACLRLQFNAVLGGPYTYPGPVTADNTTVQCEDMVAAHKDLGIPGCVFDQFMVDLAAVMKQDGVPDAYINRVAPTLVGLKGDIVSKTPVYLGPTTAANCQS
;
A
#
# COMPACT_ATOMS: atom_id res chain seq x y z
N MET A 1 -8.35 10.51 85.07
CA MET A 1 -8.97 11.72 84.50
C MET A 1 -8.36 11.93 83.12
N LYS A 2 -9.19 12.01 82.07
CA LYS A 2 -8.82 11.98 80.63
C LYS A 2 -8.05 13.23 80.20
N PRO A 3 -7.18 13.08 79.18
CA PRO A 3 -7.28 13.91 77.97
C PRO A 3 -7.31 13.01 76.71
N ALA A 4 -8.34 13.08 75.87
CA ALA A 4 -8.58 14.03 74.78
C ALA A 4 -7.97 13.56 73.44
N LEU A 5 -8.86 13.29 72.50
CA LEU A 5 -8.66 12.78 71.14
C LEU A 5 -7.81 13.73 70.27
N ILE A 6 -6.95 13.14 69.42
CA ILE A 6 -6.69 13.67 68.07
C ILE A 6 -6.73 12.48 67.10
N LEU A 7 -7.78 12.46 66.27
CA LEU A 7 -7.88 11.67 65.05
C LEU A 7 -6.91 12.27 64.01
N SER A 8 -6.04 11.43 63.45
CA SER A 8 -5.47 11.65 62.12
C SER A 8 -5.43 10.31 61.40
N ALA A 9 -6.45 10.05 60.59
CA ALA A 9 -6.50 8.92 59.67
C ALA A 9 -5.57 9.20 58.49
N ALA A 10 -4.38 8.61 58.51
CA ALA A 10 -3.53 8.55 57.34
C ALA A 10 -4.05 7.43 56.43
N SER A 11 -4.86 7.81 55.44
CA SER A 11 -5.14 6.96 54.27
C SER A 11 -3.84 6.72 53.51
N LEU A 12 -3.22 5.55 53.70
CA LEU A 12 -2.27 5.03 52.73
C LEU A 12 -3.05 4.62 51.48
N CYS A 13 -3.01 5.45 50.45
CA CYS A 13 -3.39 5.06 49.10
C CYS A 13 -2.43 3.96 48.64
N ALA A 14 -2.94 2.74 48.52
CA ALA A 14 -2.29 1.68 47.78
C ALA A 14 -2.27 2.07 46.30
N PHE A 15 -1.13 2.59 45.82
CA PHE A 15 -0.86 2.66 44.39
C PHE A 15 -0.52 1.25 43.88
N LEU A 16 -1.56 0.49 43.54
CA LEU A 16 -1.43 -0.62 42.59
C LEU A 16 -1.16 0.00 41.21
N SER A 17 0.09 0.36 40.94
CA SER A 17 0.53 0.61 39.57
C SER A 17 0.74 -0.74 38.89
N ALA A 18 -0.38 -1.32 38.48
CA ALA A 18 -0.44 -2.55 37.69
C ALA A 18 -1.27 -2.26 36.43
N CYS A 19 -0.62 -1.63 35.45
CA CYS A 19 -0.91 -1.71 34.03
C CYS A 19 0.34 -1.24 33.27
N GLY A 20 1.45 -1.96 33.47
CA GLY A 20 2.47 -2.09 32.42
C GLY A 20 1.91 -3.06 31.39
N GLY A 21 1.02 -2.58 30.52
CA GLY A 21 0.57 -3.32 29.34
C GLY A 21 1.61 -3.13 28.26
N GLY A 22 2.16 -4.23 27.73
CA GLY A 22 3.23 -4.20 26.73
C GLY A 22 2.84 -3.41 25.49
N ASP A 23 3.69 -2.47 25.10
CA ASP A 23 3.67 -1.74 23.83
C ASP A 23 4.29 -2.56 22.67
N ASP A 24 4.12 -3.88 22.70
CA ASP A 24 4.72 -4.80 21.75
C ASP A 24 3.60 -5.59 21.06
N ASP A 25 3.48 -5.45 19.72
CA ASP A 25 2.61 -6.19 18.77
C ASP A 25 1.44 -5.43 18.11
N MET A 26 1.43 -4.09 18.11
CA MET A 26 0.71 -3.39 17.03
C MET A 26 1.56 -3.44 15.75
N PRO A 27 0.99 -3.87 14.59
CA PRO A 27 1.70 -3.79 13.32
C PRO A 27 2.17 -2.36 13.08
N LYS A 28 3.49 -2.15 13.09
CA LYS A 28 4.07 -0.82 12.86
C LYS A 28 3.91 -0.48 11.38
N ALA A 29 3.31 0.67 11.09
CA ALA A 29 3.18 1.18 9.73
C ALA A 29 4.56 1.29 9.07
N GLN A 30 4.72 0.72 7.88
CA GLN A 30 5.96 0.79 7.12
C GLN A 30 6.32 2.23 6.74
N PHE A 31 5.31 3.08 6.51
CA PHE A 31 5.47 4.49 6.17
C PHE A 31 4.77 5.37 7.21
N ALA A 32 5.19 5.27 8.47
CA ALA A 32 4.60 6.03 9.58
C ALA A 32 4.58 7.56 9.35
N GLN A 33 5.52 8.09 8.56
CA GLN A 33 5.55 9.50 8.15
C GLN A 33 4.37 9.95 7.27
N ASN A 34 3.59 8.99 6.73
CA ASN A 34 2.41 9.25 5.90
C ASN A 34 1.10 9.05 6.66
N GLN A 35 1.13 8.84 7.99
CA GLN A 35 -0.07 8.59 8.78
C GLN A 35 -1.13 9.70 8.66
N ASP A 36 -0.71 10.96 8.44
CA ASP A 36 -1.65 12.06 8.19
C ASP A 36 -2.45 11.88 6.90
N ILE A 37 -1.87 11.26 5.87
CA ILE A 37 -2.57 10.90 4.62
C ILE A 37 -3.65 9.86 4.94
N TRP A 38 -3.30 8.80 5.66
CA TRP A 38 -4.24 7.75 6.08
C TRP A 38 -5.42 8.32 6.87
N MET A 39 -5.14 9.22 7.82
CA MET A 39 -6.17 9.89 8.60
C MET A 39 -7.05 10.81 7.75
N ALA A 40 -6.48 11.52 6.77
CA ALA A 40 -7.23 12.35 5.84
C ALA A 40 -8.15 11.53 4.90
N LEU A 41 -7.78 10.29 4.59
CA LEU A 41 -8.65 9.32 3.91
C LEU A 41 -9.75 8.73 4.81
N GLY A 42 -9.79 9.14 6.08
CA GLY A 42 -10.80 8.75 7.07
C GLY A 42 -10.36 7.63 8.01
N GLY A 43 -9.05 7.37 8.11
CA GLY A 43 -8.46 6.38 9.03
C GLY A 43 -8.93 4.95 8.75
N ASP A 44 -8.69 4.03 9.69
CA ASP A 44 -8.97 2.60 9.52
C ASP A 44 -10.43 2.28 9.14
N ALA A 45 -11.37 3.18 9.46
CA ALA A 45 -12.78 3.02 9.14
C ALA A 45 -13.12 3.24 7.66
N LYS A 46 -12.37 4.07 6.93
CA LYS A 46 -12.71 4.49 5.55
C LYS A 46 -11.56 4.41 4.57
N ALA A 47 -10.33 4.60 5.03
CA ALA A 47 -9.15 4.60 4.18
C ALA A 47 -8.97 3.28 3.41
N PRO A 48 -9.20 2.08 3.97
CA PRO A 48 -9.11 0.83 3.20
C PRO A 48 -10.04 0.80 1.97
N ALA A 49 -11.26 1.34 2.10
CA ALA A 49 -12.20 1.42 0.98
C ALA A 49 -11.79 2.47 -0.06
N ALA A 50 -11.25 3.60 0.38
CA ALA A 50 -10.69 4.61 -0.53
C ALA A 50 -9.49 4.06 -1.31
N VAL A 51 -8.59 3.33 -0.65
CA VAL A 51 -7.46 2.64 -1.30
C VAL A 51 -7.94 1.57 -2.26
N ALA A 52 -8.92 0.75 -1.87
CA ALA A 52 -9.49 -0.26 -2.74
C ALA A 52 -10.03 0.36 -4.04
N LYS A 53 -10.73 1.50 -3.93
CA LYS A 53 -11.23 2.24 -5.09
C LYS A 53 -10.09 2.71 -6.01
N VAL A 54 -9.05 3.36 -5.46
CA VAL A 54 -7.88 3.81 -6.24
C VAL A 54 -7.23 2.64 -6.98
N VAL A 55 -7.05 1.49 -6.32
CA VAL A 55 -6.47 0.29 -6.93
C VAL A 55 -7.38 -0.29 -8.03
N ASP A 56 -8.69 -0.30 -7.81
CA ASP A 56 -9.65 -0.79 -8.80
C ASP A 56 -9.70 0.10 -10.04
N ASP A 57 -9.66 1.42 -9.87
CA ASP A 57 -9.66 2.39 -10.98
C ASP A 57 -8.30 2.42 -11.69
N ALA A 58 -7.19 2.25 -10.97
CA ALA A 58 -5.85 2.12 -11.58
C ALA A 58 -5.76 0.83 -12.42
N ALA A 59 -6.29 -0.29 -11.93
CA ALA A 59 -6.36 -1.53 -12.69
C ALA A 59 -7.23 -1.38 -13.95
N ALA A 60 -8.34 -0.64 -13.87
CA ALA A 60 -9.16 -0.34 -15.04
C ALA A 60 -8.41 0.55 -16.06
N GLY A 61 -7.66 1.54 -15.58
CA GLY A 61 -6.79 2.39 -16.41
C GLY A 61 -5.71 1.59 -17.14
N LEU A 62 -4.98 0.75 -16.42
CA LEU A 62 -3.95 -0.14 -16.97
C LEU A 62 -4.47 -1.02 -18.12
N LEU A 63 -5.67 -1.57 -17.95
CA LEU A 63 -6.30 -2.42 -18.97
C LEU A 63 -6.87 -1.64 -20.15
N ALA A 64 -7.07 -0.33 -19.99
CA ALA A 64 -7.51 0.57 -21.06
C ALA A 64 -6.34 1.17 -21.85
N ASP A 65 -5.13 1.25 -21.28
CA ASP A 65 -3.95 1.74 -22.00
C ASP A 65 -3.36 0.63 -22.92
N PRO A 66 -3.33 0.84 -24.26
CA PRO A 66 -2.76 -0.13 -25.19
C PRO A 66 -1.25 -0.39 -25.01
N LYS A 67 -0.51 0.45 -24.28
CA LYS A 67 0.91 0.26 -23.93
C LYS A 67 1.08 -0.69 -22.74
N GLU A 68 0.10 -0.74 -21.84
CA GLU A 68 0.22 -1.43 -20.55
C GLU A 68 -0.59 -2.72 -20.52
N ALA A 69 -1.80 -2.70 -21.09
CA ALA A 69 -2.72 -3.84 -21.12
C ALA A 69 -2.08 -5.16 -21.61
N PRO A 70 -1.18 -5.17 -22.61
CA PRO A 70 -0.53 -6.41 -23.05
C PRO A 70 0.27 -7.15 -21.96
N TYR A 71 0.79 -6.45 -20.95
CA TYR A 71 1.54 -7.06 -19.84
C TYR A 71 0.65 -7.81 -18.85
N PHE A 72 -0.66 -7.56 -18.86
CA PHE A 72 -1.64 -8.20 -17.99
C PHE A 72 -2.44 -9.32 -18.68
N ALA A 73 -2.18 -9.61 -19.96
CA ALA A 73 -3.00 -10.51 -20.78
C ALA A 73 -3.11 -11.95 -20.25
N VAL A 74 -2.12 -12.40 -19.45
CA VAL A 74 -2.07 -13.75 -18.87
C VAL A 74 -2.64 -13.83 -17.46
N VAL A 75 -2.95 -12.70 -16.82
CA VAL A 75 -3.52 -12.67 -15.47
C VAL A 75 -4.87 -13.41 -15.46
N GLY A 76 -5.07 -14.28 -14.47
CA GLY A 76 -6.25 -15.14 -14.34
C GLY A 76 -6.21 -16.42 -15.17
N THR A 77 -5.15 -16.64 -15.95
CA THR A 77 -4.96 -17.90 -16.70
C THR A 77 -4.21 -18.94 -15.84
N PRO A 78 -4.34 -20.26 -16.12
CA PRO A 78 -3.67 -21.29 -15.34
C PRO A 78 -2.15 -21.07 -15.27
N GLY A 79 -1.59 -21.07 -14.06
CA GLY A 79 -0.15 -20.85 -13.83
C GLY A 79 0.24 -19.38 -13.61
N HIS A 80 -0.71 -18.45 -13.66
CA HIS A 80 -0.51 -17.02 -13.41
C HIS A 80 -1.37 -16.54 -12.23
N ASP A 81 -1.04 -15.36 -11.67
CA ASP A 81 -1.82 -14.72 -10.60
C ASP A 81 -3.30 -14.57 -10.97
N SER A 82 -4.17 -14.74 -9.99
CA SER A 82 -5.57 -14.34 -10.11
C SER A 82 -5.69 -12.82 -10.04
N VAL A 83 -6.76 -12.28 -10.63
CA VAL A 83 -7.08 -10.84 -10.53
C VAL A 83 -7.29 -10.44 -9.06
N ASP A 84 -7.92 -11.32 -8.26
CA ASP A 84 -8.17 -11.04 -6.84
C ASP A 84 -6.87 -10.97 -6.04
N ARG A 85 -5.95 -11.93 -6.24
CA ARG A 85 -4.64 -11.92 -5.59
C ARG A 85 -3.83 -10.69 -5.96
N LEU A 86 -3.76 -10.36 -7.25
CA LEU A 86 -3.03 -9.18 -7.73
C LEU A 86 -3.57 -7.90 -7.06
N LYS A 87 -4.90 -7.71 -7.06
CA LYS A 87 -5.53 -6.55 -6.43
C LYS A 87 -5.36 -6.54 -4.92
N ALA A 88 -5.41 -7.68 -4.24
CA ALA A 88 -5.19 -7.77 -2.80
C ALA A 88 -3.77 -7.31 -2.43
N CYS A 89 -2.75 -7.74 -3.18
CA CYS A 89 -1.37 -7.32 -2.96
C CYS A 89 -1.12 -5.85 -3.29
N LEU A 90 -1.72 -5.32 -4.36
CA LEU A 90 -1.68 -3.89 -4.66
C LEU A 90 -2.35 -3.07 -3.55
N ARG A 91 -3.54 -3.48 -3.06
CA ARG A 91 -4.19 -2.82 -1.93
C ARG A 91 -3.31 -2.81 -0.68
N LEU A 92 -2.63 -3.91 -0.37
CA LEU A 92 -1.68 -3.95 0.74
C LEU A 92 -0.53 -2.93 0.55
N GLN A 93 0.06 -2.88 -0.64
CA GLN A 93 1.13 -1.93 -0.96
C GLN A 93 0.66 -0.47 -0.81
N PHE A 94 -0.52 -0.14 -1.36
CA PHE A 94 -1.06 1.21 -1.27
C PHE A 94 -1.53 1.57 0.14
N ASN A 95 -2.09 0.62 0.89
CA ASN A 95 -2.41 0.83 2.31
C ASN A 95 -1.15 1.18 3.11
N ALA A 96 -0.04 0.46 2.88
CA ALA A 96 1.23 0.75 3.53
C ALA A 96 1.78 2.12 3.11
N VAL A 97 1.88 2.41 1.82
CA VAL A 97 2.50 3.66 1.31
C VAL A 97 1.71 4.90 1.72
N LEU A 98 0.39 4.79 1.86
CA LEU A 98 -0.48 5.89 2.30
C LEU A 98 -0.54 6.03 3.83
N GLY A 99 0.28 5.29 4.58
CA GLY A 99 0.47 5.45 6.01
C GLY A 99 -0.46 4.62 6.90
N GLY A 100 -1.17 3.65 6.33
CA GLY A 100 -1.94 2.67 7.11
C GLY A 100 -1.04 1.76 7.94
N PRO A 101 -1.61 1.05 8.94
CA PRO A 101 -0.89 0.17 9.86
C PRO A 101 -0.51 -1.17 9.20
N TYR A 102 0.11 -1.10 8.01
CA TYR A 102 0.42 -2.25 7.17
C TYR A 102 1.87 -2.20 6.70
N THR A 103 2.38 -3.38 6.33
CA THR A 103 3.70 -3.56 5.75
C THR A 103 3.56 -4.40 4.49
N TYR A 104 4.20 -3.93 3.42
CA TYR A 104 4.34 -4.63 2.16
C TYR A 104 5.83 -4.96 1.90
N PRO A 105 6.15 -6.18 1.46
CA PRO A 105 5.25 -7.32 1.24
C PRO A 105 4.71 -7.91 2.57
N GLY A 106 3.57 -8.59 2.49
CA GLY A 106 2.87 -9.15 3.65
C GLY A 106 1.76 -10.13 3.25
N PRO A 107 1.13 -10.80 4.23
CA PRO A 107 0.03 -11.70 3.96
C PRO A 107 -1.25 -10.94 3.61
N VAL A 108 -2.02 -11.46 2.65
CA VAL A 108 -3.35 -10.98 2.29
C VAL A 108 -4.33 -12.15 2.15
N THR A 109 -5.62 -11.88 2.28
CA THR A 109 -6.66 -12.84 1.92
C THR A 109 -7.10 -12.59 0.49
N ALA A 110 -7.01 -13.62 -0.35
CA ALA A 110 -7.47 -13.63 -1.73
C ALA A 110 -7.90 -15.06 -2.12
N ASP A 111 -8.86 -15.20 -3.03
CA ASP A 111 -9.36 -16.52 -3.48
C ASP A 111 -9.77 -17.46 -2.33
N ASN A 112 -10.30 -16.90 -1.23
CA ASN A 112 -10.65 -17.61 0.00
C ASN A 112 -9.47 -18.31 0.71
N THR A 113 -8.24 -17.88 0.46
CA THR A 113 -7.03 -18.36 1.14
C THR A 113 -6.14 -17.19 1.58
N THR A 114 -5.17 -17.48 2.45
CA THR A 114 -4.12 -16.52 2.81
C THR A 114 -2.92 -16.75 1.91
N VAL A 115 -2.47 -15.70 1.25
CA VAL A 115 -1.30 -15.71 0.36
C VAL A 115 -0.30 -14.66 0.81
N GLN A 116 0.98 -14.97 0.66
CA GLN A 116 2.05 -14.00 0.90
C GLN A 116 2.29 -13.21 -0.39
N CYS A 117 2.16 -11.88 -0.34
CA CYS A 117 2.54 -11.04 -1.47
C CYS A 117 4.05 -11.09 -1.70
N GLU A 118 4.44 -11.11 -2.96
CA GLU A 118 5.84 -11.05 -3.37
C GLU A 118 6.37 -9.61 -3.27
N ASP A 119 7.68 -9.43 -3.15
CA ASP A 119 8.29 -8.11 -3.30
C ASP A 119 8.26 -7.64 -4.77
N MET A 120 8.62 -6.37 -5.02
CA MET A 120 8.57 -5.79 -6.36
C MET A 120 9.52 -6.48 -7.35
N VAL A 121 10.66 -7.03 -6.89
CA VAL A 121 11.62 -7.70 -7.77
C VAL A 121 11.07 -9.05 -8.22
N ALA A 122 10.54 -9.84 -7.28
CA ALA A 122 9.97 -11.14 -7.56
C ALA A 122 8.68 -11.03 -8.40
N ALA A 123 7.76 -10.13 -8.04
CA ALA A 123 6.48 -9.98 -8.72
C ALA A 123 6.62 -9.54 -10.19
N HIS A 124 7.68 -8.79 -10.51
CA HIS A 124 7.92 -8.29 -11.88
C HIS A 124 9.01 -9.07 -12.62
N LYS A 125 9.52 -10.14 -12.02
CA LYS A 125 10.53 -11.00 -12.61
C LYS A 125 10.00 -11.57 -13.93
N ASP A 126 10.86 -11.52 -14.95
CA ASP A 126 10.63 -12.08 -16.28
C ASP A 126 9.44 -11.47 -17.07
N LEU A 127 8.81 -10.39 -16.57
CA LEU A 127 7.75 -9.66 -17.30
C LEU A 127 8.30 -8.78 -18.43
N GLY A 128 9.59 -8.46 -18.41
CA GLY A 128 10.24 -7.68 -19.46
C GLY A 128 9.78 -6.22 -19.53
N ILE A 129 9.25 -5.66 -18.43
CA ILE A 129 8.68 -4.31 -18.42
C ILE A 129 9.74 -3.25 -18.79
N PRO A 130 9.54 -2.46 -19.86
CA PRO A 130 10.44 -1.37 -20.23
C PRO A 130 10.19 -0.12 -19.39
N GLY A 131 11.22 0.75 -19.29
CA GLY A 131 11.15 1.96 -18.45
C GLY A 131 10.03 2.93 -18.81
N CYS A 132 9.75 3.08 -20.11
CA CYS A 132 8.64 3.89 -20.64
C CYS A 132 7.25 3.40 -20.19
N VAL A 133 7.03 2.09 -20.03
CA VAL A 133 5.74 1.53 -19.56
C VAL A 133 5.59 1.82 -18.07
N PHE A 134 6.66 1.67 -17.30
CA PHE A 134 6.66 2.11 -15.90
C PHE A 134 6.36 3.62 -15.77
N ASP A 135 6.99 4.45 -16.60
CA ASP A 135 6.80 5.90 -16.57
C ASP A 135 5.35 6.29 -16.96
N GLN A 136 4.76 5.59 -17.94
CA GLN A 136 3.36 5.72 -18.31
C GLN A 136 2.45 5.38 -17.12
N PHE A 137 2.68 4.24 -16.46
CA PHE A 137 1.91 3.83 -15.29
C PHE A 137 1.95 4.88 -14.18
N MET A 138 3.10 5.51 -13.94
CA MET A 138 3.23 6.57 -12.93
C MET A 138 2.38 7.81 -13.26
N VAL A 139 2.25 8.14 -14.55
CA VAL A 139 1.37 9.24 -15.02
C VAL A 139 -0.09 8.87 -14.80
N ASP A 140 -0.49 7.66 -15.21
CA ASP A 140 -1.89 7.22 -15.12
C ASP A 140 -2.33 7.01 -13.67
N LEU A 141 -1.45 6.47 -12.83
CA LEU A 141 -1.69 6.32 -11.40
C LEU A 141 -1.91 7.69 -10.73
N ALA A 142 -1.07 8.69 -11.03
CA ALA A 142 -1.25 10.03 -10.48
C ALA A 142 -2.58 10.65 -10.92
N ALA A 143 -2.99 10.44 -12.18
CA ALA A 143 -4.27 10.90 -12.69
C ALA A 143 -5.46 10.22 -11.99
N VAL A 144 -5.40 8.89 -11.79
CA VAL A 144 -6.41 8.12 -11.06
C VAL A 144 -6.52 8.57 -9.61
N MET A 145 -5.40 8.70 -8.89
CA MET A 145 -5.40 9.17 -7.51
C MET A 145 -6.05 10.55 -7.39
N LYS A 146 -5.76 11.45 -8.34
CA LYS A 146 -6.36 12.78 -8.38
C LYS A 146 -7.87 12.73 -8.67
N GLN A 147 -8.29 11.91 -9.62
CA GLN A 147 -9.70 11.68 -9.94
C GLN A 147 -10.47 11.12 -8.73
N ASP A 148 -9.80 10.32 -7.92
CA ASP A 148 -10.36 9.70 -6.70
C ASP A 148 -10.32 10.62 -5.48
N GLY A 149 -9.92 11.87 -5.68
CA GLY A 149 -9.95 12.91 -4.66
C GLY A 149 -8.75 12.90 -3.72
N VAL A 150 -7.68 12.17 -4.05
CA VAL A 150 -6.41 12.31 -3.31
C VAL A 150 -5.80 13.68 -3.64
N PRO A 151 -5.53 14.54 -2.64
CA PRO A 151 -4.92 15.84 -2.87
C PRO A 151 -3.54 15.74 -3.53
N ASP A 152 -3.23 16.68 -4.45
CA ASP A 152 -1.92 16.76 -5.13
C ASP A 152 -0.75 16.78 -4.13
N ALA A 153 -0.92 17.41 -2.96
CA ALA A 153 0.10 17.42 -1.90
C ALA A 153 0.46 16.02 -1.39
N TYR A 154 -0.50 15.11 -1.32
CA TYR A 154 -0.28 13.73 -0.90
C TYR A 154 0.28 12.87 -2.03
N ILE A 155 -0.22 13.05 -3.26
CA ILE A 155 0.33 12.40 -4.46
C ILE A 155 1.83 12.74 -4.59
N ASN A 156 2.17 14.02 -4.51
CA ASN A 156 3.56 14.49 -4.60
C ASN A 156 4.45 13.95 -3.47
N ARG A 157 3.88 13.67 -2.29
CA ARG A 157 4.63 13.13 -1.16
C ARG A 157 4.98 11.65 -1.34
N VAL A 158 4.06 10.85 -1.89
CA VAL A 158 4.28 9.41 -2.09
C VAL A 158 4.96 9.09 -3.42
N ALA A 159 4.90 9.99 -4.39
CA ALA A 159 5.49 9.78 -5.72
C ALA A 159 6.98 9.36 -5.67
N PRO A 160 7.88 9.96 -4.86
CA PRO A 160 9.27 9.52 -4.78
C PRO A 160 9.43 8.07 -4.32
N THR A 161 8.56 7.59 -3.43
CA THR A 161 8.57 6.18 -2.98
C THR A 161 8.20 5.26 -4.13
N LEU A 162 7.15 5.59 -4.88
CA LEU A 162 6.68 4.77 -6.01
C LEU A 162 7.67 4.80 -7.18
N VAL A 163 8.20 5.98 -7.54
CA VAL A 163 9.25 6.12 -8.56
C VAL A 163 10.52 5.36 -8.17
N GLY A 164 10.83 5.29 -6.87
CA GLY A 164 11.95 4.51 -6.35
C GLY A 164 11.89 3.02 -6.68
N LEU A 165 10.69 2.47 -6.95
CA LEU A 165 10.49 1.07 -7.32
C LEU A 165 10.95 0.74 -8.75
N LYS A 166 11.30 1.76 -9.55
CA LYS A 166 11.71 1.57 -10.95
C LYS A 166 12.87 0.58 -11.10
N GLY A 167 13.81 0.56 -10.15
CA GLY A 167 14.95 -0.36 -10.15
C GLY A 167 14.58 -1.82 -9.94
N ASP A 168 13.44 -2.08 -9.28
CA ASP A 168 12.96 -3.43 -8.97
C ASP A 168 12.04 -3.96 -10.09
N ILE A 169 11.37 -3.05 -10.80
CA ILE A 169 10.33 -3.37 -11.80
C ILE A 169 10.88 -3.41 -13.23
N VAL A 170 11.74 -2.46 -13.60
CA VAL A 170 12.17 -2.29 -14.99
C VAL A 170 13.22 -3.33 -15.38
N SER A 171 12.95 -4.03 -16.48
CA SER A 171 13.84 -5.05 -17.02
C SER A 171 15.07 -4.43 -17.70
N LYS A 172 16.23 -5.04 -17.47
CA LYS A 172 17.46 -4.78 -18.24
C LYS A 172 17.41 -5.35 -19.66
N THR A 173 16.51 -6.30 -19.89
CA THR A 173 16.23 -6.92 -21.19
C THR A 173 14.74 -6.72 -21.50
N PRO A 174 14.33 -5.51 -21.92
CA PRO A 174 12.93 -5.19 -22.11
C PRO A 174 12.30 -6.00 -23.24
N VAL A 175 11.06 -6.41 -23.04
CA VAL A 175 10.19 -7.03 -24.04
C VAL A 175 9.06 -6.05 -24.29
N TYR A 176 8.94 -5.56 -25.52
CA TYR A 176 7.90 -4.61 -25.90
C TYR A 176 6.66 -5.34 -26.35
N LEU A 177 5.64 -5.37 -25.49
CA LEU A 177 4.36 -6.01 -25.78
C LEU A 177 3.38 -4.96 -26.31
N GLY A 178 2.74 -5.25 -27.45
CA GLY A 178 1.75 -4.36 -28.08
C GLY A 178 2.20 -3.73 -29.40
N PRO A 179 1.25 -3.25 -30.23
CA PRO A 179 1.50 -2.89 -31.62
C PRO A 179 2.41 -1.67 -31.84
N THR A 180 2.72 -0.90 -30.79
CA THR A 180 3.55 0.33 -30.91
C THR A 180 4.47 0.58 -29.72
N THR A 181 4.51 -0.30 -28.72
CA THR A 181 5.20 -0.05 -27.44
C THR A 181 6.68 0.24 -27.67
N ALA A 182 7.38 -0.53 -28.50
CA ALA A 182 8.79 -0.26 -28.80
C ALA A 182 9.01 1.14 -29.41
N ALA A 183 8.17 1.57 -30.35
CA ALA A 183 8.26 2.90 -30.97
C ALA A 183 7.94 4.02 -29.97
N ASN A 184 6.97 3.80 -29.08
CA ASN A 184 6.58 4.75 -28.03
C ASN A 184 7.66 4.89 -26.93
N CYS A 185 8.61 3.96 -26.89
CA CYS A 185 9.72 3.94 -25.93
C CYS A 185 11.04 4.45 -26.51
N GLN A 186 11.04 4.93 -27.76
CA GLN A 186 12.23 5.43 -28.47
C GLN A 186 12.46 6.95 -28.32
N SER A 187 11.71 7.63 -27.44
CA SER A 187 11.88 9.07 -27.18
C SER A 187 13.19 9.40 -26.49
#